data_AF-A0A9D7G2Y6-F1
#
_entry.id   AF-A0A9D7G2Y6-F1
#
_cell.length_a   1.000
_cell.length_b   1.000
_cell.length_c   1.000
_cell.angle_alpha   90.00
_cell.angle_beta   90.00
_cell.angle_gamma   90.00
#
_symmetry.space_group_name_H-M   'P 1'
#
loop_
_entity.id
_entity.type
_entity.pdbx_description
1 polymer ?
#
loop_
_entity_poly.entity_id
_entity_poly.type
_entity_poly.pdbx_seq_one_letter_code
_entity_poly.pdbx_strand_id
1 'polypeptide(L)'
;MIGSLPTSVVPLYAPHGTPGRRLLAAILRAASRALARLAHQVAVTERRSSPYVSGSVIEFYAEAGAPEGALYVDGQLVGHLSGVTRL
;
A
#
# COMPACT_ATOMS: atom_id res chain seq x y z
N MET A 1 -8.58 -13.24 39.90
CA MET A 1 -8.51 -14.44 39.05
C MET A 1 -8.95 -14.05 37.65
N ILE A 2 -8.02 -13.80 36.73
CA ILE A 2 -8.34 -13.41 35.35
C ILE A 2 -8.37 -14.70 34.54
N GLY A 3 -9.56 -15.10 34.10
CA GLY A 3 -9.76 -16.26 33.25
C GLY A 3 -9.19 -15.99 31.86
N SER A 4 -8.15 -16.72 31.48
CA SER A 4 -7.64 -16.76 30.12
C SER A 4 -8.68 -17.41 29.20
N LEU A 5 -9.28 -16.62 28.30
CA LEU A 5 -10.13 -17.14 27.24
C LEU A 5 -9.24 -17.91 26.24
N PRO A 6 -9.54 -19.18 25.91
CA PRO A 6 -8.81 -19.91 24.90
C PRO A 6 -9.15 -19.32 23.52
N THR A 7 -8.26 -18.49 22.98
CA THR A 7 -8.28 -18.07 21.58
C THR A 7 -7.91 -19.27 20.71
N SER A 8 -8.91 -20.11 20.42
CA SER A 8 -8.78 -21.11 19.37
C SER A 8 -8.93 -20.42 18.03
N VAL A 9 -7.81 -20.16 17.35
CA VAL A 9 -7.83 -19.72 15.95
C VAL A 9 -8.09 -20.95 15.08
N VAL A 10 -9.30 -21.51 15.20
CA VAL A 10 -9.77 -22.52 14.25
C VAL A 10 -9.85 -21.82 12.90
N PRO A 11 -9.18 -22.33 11.85
CA PRO A 11 -9.38 -21.77 10.52
C PRO A 11 -10.84 -22.04 10.14
N LEU A 12 -11.66 -20.98 10.10
CA LEU A 12 -13.08 -21.01 9.74
C LEU A 12 -13.34 -21.54 8.31
N TYR A 13 -12.29 -21.79 7.53
CA TYR A 13 -12.39 -22.25 6.16
C TYR A 13 -11.07 -22.90 5.72
N ALA A 14 -11.03 -24.23 5.67
CA ALA A 14 -10.01 -24.98 4.95
C ALA A 14 -10.65 -25.49 3.66
N PRO A 15 -10.70 -24.69 2.59
CA PRO A 15 -11.46 -25.12 1.44
C PRO A 15 -10.67 -26.15 0.67
N HIS A 16 -11.18 -27.39 0.65
CA HIS A 16 -10.75 -28.39 -0.30
C HIS A 16 -10.90 -27.78 -1.70
N GLY A 17 -9.77 -27.38 -2.27
CA GLY A 17 -9.74 -26.60 -3.49
C GLY A 17 -9.97 -27.52 -4.65
N THR A 18 -11.16 -27.44 -5.24
CA THR A 18 -11.37 -28.03 -6.56
C THR A 18 -10.29 -27.50 -7.51
N PRO A 19 -9.66 -28.37 -8.31
CA PRO A 19 -8.53 -27.97 -9.16
C PRO A 19 -8.91 -26.82 -10.11
N GLY A 20 -10.17 -26.77 -10.55
CA GLY A 20 -10.71 -25.65 -11.33
C GLY A 20 -10.67 -24.30 -10.60
N ARG A 21 -10.97 -24.25 -9.30
CA ARG A 21 -10.89 -23.00 -8.52
C ARG A 21 -9.44 -22.52 -8.39
N ARG A 22 -8.49 -23.45 -8.24
CA ARG A 22 -7.06 -23.13 -8.19
C ARG A 22 -6.54 -22.62 -9.54
N LEU A 23 -6.99 -23.23 -10.64
CA LEU A 23 -6.66 -22.77 -12.00
C LEU A 23 -7.21 -21.36 -12.25
N LEU A 24 -8.48 -21.12 -11.93
CA LEU A 24 -9.10 -19.79 -12.07
C LEU A 24 -8.34 -18.74 -11.24
N ALA A 25 -8.00 -19.06 -9.99
CA ALA A 25 -7.23 -18.17 -9.13
C ALA A 25 -5.81 -17.89 -9.70
N ALA A 26 -5.18 -18.89 -10.32
CA ALA A 26 -3.88 -18.73 -10.98
C ALA A 26 -3.99 -17.81 -12.20
N ILE A 27 -5.02 -17.98 -13.03
CA ILE A 27 -5.30 -17.13 -14.19
C ILE A 27 -5.53 -15.68 -13.74
N LEU A 28 -6.42 -15.48 -12.77
CA LEU A 28 -6.70 -14.14 -12.24
C LEU A 28 -5.44 -13.48 -11.68
N ARG A 29 -4.64 -14.20 -10.90
CA ARG A 29 -3.36 -13.68 -10.39
C ARG A 29 -2.38 -13.34 -11.51
N ALA A 30 -2.31 -14.15 -12.56
CA ALA A 30 -1.45 -13.87 -13.71
C ALA A 30 -1.91 -12.60 -14.44
N ALA A 31 -3.22 -12.46 -14.67
CA ALA A 31 -3.81 -11.28 -15.27
C ALA A 31 -3.53 -10.02 -14.44
N SER A 32 -3.75 -10.06 -13.12
CA SER A 32 -3.45 -8.93 -12.23
C SER A 32 -1.96 -8.53 -12.28
N ARG A 33 -1.04 -9.51 -12.33
CA ARG A 33 0.39 -9.21 -12.47
C ARG A 33 0.73 -8.58 -13.82
N ALA A 34 0.10 -9.03 -14.90
CA ALA A 34 0.29 -8.44 -16.23
C ALA A 34 -0.19 -6.98 -16.25
N LEU A 35 -1.39 -6.72 -15.72
CA LEU A 35 -1.92 -5.35 -15.56
C LEU A 35 -1.01 -4.47 -14.70
N ALA A 36 -0.52 -4.98 -13.56
CA ALA A 36 0.39 -4.23 -12.70
C ALA A 36 1.70 -3.86 -13.42
N ARG A 37 2.24 -4.77 -14.27
CA ARG A 37 3.42 -4.48 -15.09
C ARG A 37 3.16 -3.39 -16.12
N LEU A 38 2.02 -3.43 -16.81
CA LEU A 38 1.64 -2.40 -17.78
C LEU A 38 1.43 -1.05 -17.11
N ALA A 39 0.73 -1.02 -15.97
CA ALA A 39 0.55 0.20 -15.18
C ALA A 39 1.90 0.81 -14.75
N HIS A 40 2.85 -0.04 -14.34
CA HIS A 40 4.18 0.44 -13.98
C HIS A 40 4.95 1.00 -15.18
N GLN A 41 4.83 0.40 -16.36
CA GLN A 41 5.47 0.92 -17.59
C GLN A 41 4.89 2.29 -17.98
N VAL A 42 3.57 2.47 -17.87
CA VAL A 42 2.92 3.77 -18.11
C VAL A 42 3.40 4.80 -17.08
N ALA A 43 3.38 4.47 -15.79
CA ALA A 43 3.82 5.36 -14.73
C ALA A 43 5.31 5.76 -14.84
N VAL A 44 6.18 4.84 -15.28
CA VAL A 44 7.60 5.16 -15.53
C VAL A 44 7.75 6.10 -16.73
N THR A 45 6.95 5.90 -17.77
CA THR A 45 6.94 6.79 -18.94
C THR A 45 6.46 8.19 -18.57
N GLU A 46 5.40 8.27 -17.77
CA GLU A 46 4.87 9.53 -17.24
C GLU A 46 5.90 10.25 -16.35
N ARG A 47 6.56 9.54 -15.42
CA ARG A 47 7.64 10.12 -14.60
C ARG A 47 8.83 10.60 -15.43
N ARG A 48 9.16 9.93 -16.53
CA ARG A 48 10.25 10.34 -17.43
C ARG A 48 9.86 11.54 -18.29
N SER A 49 8.59 11.65 -18.66
CA SER A 49 8.06 12.79 -19.41
C SER A 49 7.69 13.98 -18.52
N SER A 50 7.50 13.76 -17.22
CA SER A 50 7.45 14.81 -16.23
C SER A 50 8.77 15.57 -16.32
N PRO A 51 8.75 16.89 -16.56
CA PRO A 51 9.96 17.67 -16.58
C PRO A 51 10.60 17.46 -15.21
N TYR A 52 11.73 16.76 -15.19
CA TYR A 52 12.59 16.72 -14.01
C TYR A 52 12.85 18.19 -13.68
N VAL A 53 12.20 18.70 -12.64
CA VAL A 53 12.45 20.05 -12.16
C VAL A 53 13.88 20.00 -11.66
N SER A 54 14.83 20.38 -12.52
CA SER A 54 16.27 20.49 -12.29
C SER A 54 16.56 21.60 -11.28
N GLY A 55 15.94 21.48 -10.11
CA GLY A 55 15.69 22.55 -9.16
C GLY A 55 14.60 22.21 -8.14
N SER A 56 14.10 20.97 -8.05
CA SER A 56 13.39 20.51 -6.85
C SER A 56 14.41 20.43 -5.71
N VAL A 57 14.68 21.59 -5.13
CA VAL A 57 15.30 21.69 -3.82
C VAL A 57 14.28 21.05 -2.89
N ILE A 58 14.54 19.79 -2.51
CA ILE A 58 13.82 19.14 -1.41
C ILE A 58 14.24 19.94 -0.18
N GLU A 59 13.43 20.93 0.18
CA GLU A 59 13.66 21.69 1.40
C GLU A 59 13.30 20.77 2.58
N PHE A 60 14.32 20.12 3.13
CA PHE A 60 14.18 19.27 4.30
C PHE A 60 14.06 20.15 5.54
N TYR A 61 12.83 20.47 5.92
CA TYR A 61 12.56 21.08 7.22
C TYR A 61 12.67 20.02 8.30
N ALA A 62 13.88 19.84 8.85
CA ALA A 62 14.14 18.99 10.00
C ALA A 62 13.35 19.42 11.27
N GLU A 63 12.88 20.67 11.30
CA GLU A 63 12.04 21.25 12.35
C GLU A 63 10.56 21.43 11.97
N ALA A 64 10.11 20.93 10.80
CA ALA A 64 8.68 20.90 10.49
C ALA A 64 8.12 19.54 10.91
N GLY A 65 7.72 19.44 12.17
CA GLY A 65 6.73 18.44 12.55
C GLY A 65 5.49 18.70 11.71
N ALA A 66 5.30 17.95 10.62
CA ALA A 66 3.97 17.74 10.08
C ALA A 66 3.10 17.37 11.29
N PRO A 67 2.02 18.13 11.59
CA PRO A 67 1.23 17.91 12.79
C PRO A 67 0.95 16.41 12.89
N GLU A 68 1.36 15.82 14.02
CA GLU A 68 1.57 14.39 14.23
C GLU A 68 0.55 13.55 13.42
N GLY A 69 1.02 12.87 12.38
CA GLY A 69 0.20 12.01 11.53
C GLY A 69 -0.41 12.63 10.27
N ALA A 70 -0.18 13.91 9.94
CA ALA A 70 -0.68 14.50 8.69
C ALA A 70 -0.03 13.87 7.43
N LEU A 71 -0.86 13.36 6.51
CA LEU A 71 -0.46 12.74 5.27
C LEU A 71 -0.63 13.72 4.10
N TYR A 72 0.43 13.96 3.37
CA TYR A 72 0.43 14.79 2.17
C TYR A 72 0.66 13.95 0.91
N VAL A 73 -0.10 14.22 -0.15
CA VAL A 73 0.09 13.68 -1.50
C VAL A 73 0.17 14.86 -2.45
N ASP A 74 1.24 14.94 -3.24
CA ASP A 74 1.53 16.08 -4.14
C ASP A 74 1.49 17.45 -3.42
N GLY A 75 1.88 17.48 -2.15
CA GLY A 75 1.85 18.69 -1.31
C GLY A 75 0.47 19.06 -0.76
N GLN A 76 -0.58 18.29 -1.03
CA GLN A 76 -1.93 18.49 -0.47
C GLN A 76 -2.20 17.57 0.72
N LEU A 77 -2.82 18.11 1.78
CA LEU A 77 -3.23 17.34 2.94
C LEU A 77 -4.40 16.42 2.56
N VAL A 78 -4.16 15.12 2.60
CA VAL A 78 -5.18 14.10 2.26
C VAL A 78 -5.79 13.43 3.49
N GLY A 79 -5.17 13.54 4.66
CA GLY A 79 -5.72 12.97 5.89
C GLY A 79 -4.73 12.95 7.05
N HIS A 80 -5.17 12.38 8.18
CA HIS A 80 -4.32 12.11 9.34
C HIS A 80 -4.30 10.61 9.64
N LEU A 81 -3.11 10.06 9.89
CA LEU A 81 -2.87 8.69 10.33
C LEU A 81 -3.12 8.59 11.83
N SER A 82 -4.08 7.76 12.24
CA SER A 82 -4.34 7.50 13.65
C SER A 82 -3.21 6.67 14.28
N GLY A 83 -2.77 7.06 15.47
CA GLY A 83 -1.79 6.31 16.27
C GLY A 83 -0.31 6.64 16.03
N VAL A 84 0.01 7.69 15.28
CA VAL A 84 1.38 8.20 15.14
C VAL A 84 1.63 9.25 16.21
N THR A 85 2.34 8.88 17.28
CA THR A 85 2.62 9.78 18.43
C THR A 85 4.02 10.40 18.41
N ARG A 86 4.88 9.99 17.48
CA ARG A 86 6.19 10.61 17.17
C ARG A 86 6.72 10.08 15.84
N LEU A 87 7.46 10.92 15.10
CA LEU A 87 8.20 10.56 13.89
C LEU A 87 9.70 10.43 14.18
#